data_AF-A0A4Y2JS04-F1
#
_entry.id   AF-A0A4Y2JS04-F1
#
_cell.length_a   1.000
_cell.length_b   1.000
_cell.length_c   1.000
_cell.angle_alpha   90.00
_cell.angle_beta   90.00
_cell.angle_gamma   90.00
#
_symmetry.space_group_name_H-M   'P 1'
#
loop_
_entity.id
_entity.type
_entity.pdbx_description
1 polymer ?
#
loop_
_entity_poly.entity_id
_entity_poly.type
_entity_poly.pdbx_seq_one_letter_code
_entity_poly.pdbx_strand_id
1 'polypeptide(L)'
;MKPTPDILSPPMLRWSQMLNAYYFTIIYRPRKKIQNADALSRLPLETPETDIPSPPEVLFLEELHNPPVKADEISQATLRDPVLSRVLNWALKGWPESAKECRIFYLKRHELFVHKNCLLW
;
A
#
# COMPACT_ATOMS: atom_id res chain seq x y z
N MET A 1 -5.70 -11.26 21.65
CA MET A 1 -5.34 -10.76 20.30
C MET A 1 -6.09 -11.61 19.30
N LYS A 2 -6.79 -11.02 18.32
CA LYS A 2 -7.49 -11.83 17.31
C LYS A 2 -6.44 -12.36 16.32
N PRO A 3 -6.44 -13.65 15.98
CA PRO A 3 -5.49 -14.16 15.01
C PRO A 3 -5.76 -13.49 13.66
N THR A 4 -4.73 -12.92 13.07
CA THR A 4 -4.81 -12.34 11.73
C THR A 4 -4.75 -13.49 10.72
N PRO A 5 -5.72 -13.61 9.80
CA PRO A 5 -5.72 -14.70 8.82
C PRO A 5 -4.57 -14.55 7.82
N ASP A 6 -3.94 -15.67 7.45
CA ASP A 6 -2.76 -15.73 6.58
C ASP A 6 -3.05 -15.30 5.12
N ILE A 7 -4.33 -15.20 4.74
CA ILE A 7 -4.79 -14.90 3.37
C ILE A 7 -5.35 -13.47 3.30
N LEU A 8 -4.62 -12.48 3.80
CA LEU A 8 -4.97 -11.07 3.62
C LEU A 8 -4.08 -10.43 2.57
N SER A 9 -4.67 -9.56 1.73
CA SER A 9 -3.86 -8.69 0.87
C SER A 9 -3.00 -7.77 1.74
N PRO A 10 -1.82 -7.31 1.26
CA PRO A 10 -0.94 -6.45 2.04
C PRO A 10 -1.64 -5.20 2.63
N PRO A 11 -2.55 -4.49 1.91
CA PRO A 11 -3.35 -3.42 2.53
C PRO A 11 -4.24 -3.90 3.69
N MET A 12 -4.92 -5.04 3.56
CA MET A 12 -5.78 -5.56 4.62
C MET A 12 -4.98 -6.05 5.83
N LEU A 13 -3.79 -6.60 5.62
CA LEU A 13 -2.90 -7.02 6.69
C LEU A 13 -2.45 -5.81 7.53
N ARG A 14 -2.08 -4.70 6.89
CA ARG A 14 -1.74 -3.43 7.55
C ARG A 14 -2.88 -2.93 8.45
N TRP A 15 -4.09 -2.86 7.91
CA TRP A 15 -5.28 -2.47 8.68
C TRP A 15 -5.58 -3.48 9.80
N SER A 16 -5.41 -4.78 9.57
CA SER A 16 -5.61 -5.79 10.62
C SER A 16 -4.65 -5.62 11.79
N GLN A 17 -3.37 -5.31 11.53
CA GLN A 17 -2.39 -5.09 12.59
C GLN A 17 -2.71 -3.83 13.40
N MET A 18 -3.06 -2.73 12.73
CA MET A 18 -3.44 -1.50 13.42
C MET A 18 -4.71 -1.68 14.27
N LEU A 19 -5.71 -2.37 13.72
CA LEU A 19 -6.97 -2.63 14.41
C LEU A 19 -6.81 -3.62 15.56
N ASN A 20 -5.78 -4.48 15.55
CA ASN A 20 -5.51 -5.42 16.66
C ASN A 20 -5.23 -4.72 18.00
N ALA A 21 -4.92 -3.42 18.00
CA ALA A 21 -4.79 -2.62 19.23
C ALA A 21 -6.14 -2.33 19.91
N TYR A 22 -7.27 -2.60 19.25
CA TYR A 22 -8.60 -2.25 19.72
C TYR A 22 -9.48 -3.49 19.90
N TYR A 23 -10.42 -3.42 20.84
CA TYR A 23 -11.49 -4.41 20.99
C TYR A 23 -12.71 -3.96 20.17
N PHE A 24 -12.92 -4.56 19.00
CA PHE A 24 -14.03 -4.24 18.11
C PHE A 24 -14.66 -5.51 17.52
N THR A 25 -15.89 -5.41 17.05
CA THR A 25 -16.58 -6.48 16.30
C THR A 25 -16.99 -5.95 14.93
N ILE A 26 -16.63 -6.69 13.87
CA ILE A 26 -17.02 -6.34 12.50
C ILE A 26 -18.45 -6.79 12.28
N ILE A 27 -19.32 -5.86 11.87
CA ILE A 27 -20.75 -6.12 11.61
C ILE A 27 -21.08 -5.61 10.21
N TYR A 28 -21.61 -6.49 9.35
CA TYR A 28 -22.11 -6.08 8.04
C TYR A 28 -23.35 -5.18 8.18
N ARG A 29 -23.35 -4.06 7.48
CA ARG A 29 -24.50 -3.15 7.38
C ARG A 29 -24.90 -3.02 5.90
N PRO A 30 -26.15 -3.35 5.53
CA PRO A 30 -26.63 -3.13 4.16
C PRO A 30 -26.55 -1.66 3.74
N ARG A 31 -26.30 -1.42 2.45
CA ARG A 31 -26.14 -0.06 1.88
C ARG A 31 -27.27 0.91 2.27
N LYS A 32 -28.52 0.42 2.28
CA LYS A 32 -29.70 1.24 2.64
C LYS A 32 -29.68 1.77 4.08
N LYS A 33 -28.86 1.18 4.97
CA LYS A 33 -28.75 1.53 6.39
C LYS A 33 -27.47 2.32 6.72
N ILE A 34 -26.69 2.73 5.73
CA ILE A 34 -25.43 3.52 5.90
C ILE A 34 -25.49 4.86 5.17
N GLN A 35 -26.69 5.36 4.87
CA GLN A 35 -26.89 6.60 4.11
C GLN A 35 -26.21 7.81 4.76
N ASN A 36 -26.23 7.89 6.10
CA ASN A 36 -25.55 8.95 6.85
C ASN A 36 -24.05 8.95 6.60
N ALA A 37 -23.41 7.77 6.64
CA ALA A 37 -21.97 7.64 6.40
C ALA A 37 -21.62 7.96 4.94
N ASP A 38 -22.43 7.50 3.97
CA ASP A 38 -22.23 7.83 2.56
C ASP A 38 -22.37 9.35 2.31
N ALA A 39 -23.41 9.99 2.85
CA ALA A 39 -23.62 11.44 2.71
C ALA A 39 -22.48 12.26 3.32
N LEU A 40 -22.05 11.93 4.55
CA LEU A 40 -20.97 12.65 5.23
C LEU A 40 -19.61 12.42 4.57
N SER A 41 -19.34 11.22 4.07
CA SER A 41 -18.10 10.93 3.34
C SER A 41 -17.95 11.75 2.05
N ARG A 42 -19.06 12.22 1.48
CA ARG A 42 -19.12 13.06 0.27
C ARG A 42 -19.16 14.56 0.55
N LEU A 43 -19.35 14.96 1.81
CA LEU A 43 -19.44 16.34 2.26
C LEU A 43 -18.35 16.62 3.31
N PRO A 44 -17.07 16.55 2.92
CA PRO A 44 -15.98 16.86 3.84
C PRO A 44 -16.07 18.32 4.28
N LEU A 45 -15.93 18.54 5.58
CA LEU A 45 -15.77 19.87 6.15
C LEU A 45 -14.29 20.27 6.07
N GLU A 46 -14.02 21.55 5.89
CA GLU A 46 -12.67 22.09 6.04
C GLU A 46 -12.29 22.06 7.52
N THR A 47 -11.63 20.97 7.92
CA THR A 47 -11.04 20.80 9.25
C THR A 47 -9.52 20.89 9.15
N PRO A 48 -8.83 21.37 10.21
CA PRO A 48 -7.37 21.30 10.24
C PRO A 48 -6.94 19.86 9.97
N GLU A 49 -5.93 19.69 9.10
CA GLU A 49 -5.41 18.38 8.74
C GLU A 49 -5.05 17.63 10.02
N THR A 50 -5.76 16.54 10.26
CA THR A 50 -5.44 15.66 11.39
C THR A 50 -4.42 14.67 10.84
N ASP A 51 -3.23 14.64 11.43
CA ASP A 51 -2.21 13.64 11.11
C ASP A 51 -2.77 12.25 11.45
N ILE A 52 -3.29 11.56 10.43
CA ILE A 52 -3.67 10.15 10.56
C ILE A 52 -2.38 9.35 10.36
N PRO A 53 -1.92 8.59 11.38
CA PRO A 53 -0.74 7.76 11.23
C PRO A 53 -0.93 6.81 10.06
N SER A 54 0.02 6.81 9.13
CA SER A 54 0.03 5.81 8.06
C SER A 54 0.10 4.41 8.68
N PRO A 55 -0.65 3.42 8.17
CA PRO A 55 -0.51 2.05 8.63
C PRO A 55 0.95 1.59 8.50
N PRO A 56 1.47 0.78 9.44
CA PRO A 56 2.83 0.25 9.33
C PRO A 56 3.04 -0.45 7.99
N GLU A 57 4.20 -0.28 7.37
CA GLU A 57 4.54 -1.03 6.16
C GLU A 57 4.65 -2.51 6.51
N VAL A 58 3.71 -3.33 6.01
CA VAL A 58 3.78 -4.78 6.14
C VAL A 58 4.24 -5.35 4.82
N LEU A 59 5.48 -5.81 4.79
CA LEU A 59 6.15 -6.27 3.60
C LEU A 59 6.30 -7.79 3.70
N PHE A 60 5.43 -8.47 2.96
CA PHE A 60 5.33 -9.94 2.90
C PHE A 60 6.60 -10.64 2.39
N LEU A 61 7.59 -9.89 1.88
CA LEU A 61 8.83 -10.46 1.38
C LEU A 61 9.65 -11.20 2.44
N GLU A 62 9.44 -10.90 3.72
CA GLU A 62 10.27 -11.41 4.82
C GLU A 62 9.69 -12.63 5.56
N GLU A 63 8.43 -12.99 5.32
CA GLU A 63 7.75 -14.06 6.09
C GLU A 63 8.04 -15.48 5.57
N LEU A 64 8.61 -15.61 4.37
CA LEU A 64 8.99 -16.90 3.81
C LEU A 64 10.36 -17.32 4.34
N HIS A 65 10.41 -18.44 5.07
CA HIS A 65 11.64 -19.01 5.62
C HIS A 65 12.69 -19.36 4.54
N ASN A 66 12.24 -19.57 3.30
CA ASN A 66 13.10 -19.77 2.12
C ASN A 66 12.33 -19.41 0.83
N PRO A 67 12.24 -18.12 0.46
CA PRO A 67 11.49 -17.73 -0.72
C PRO A 67 12.22 -18.21 -1.99
N PRO A 68 11.49 -18.59 -3.05
CA PRO A 68 12.09 -19.02 -4.31
C PRO A 68 12.86 -17.90 -5.03
N VAL A 69 12.58 -16.64 -4.69
CA VAL A 69 13.30 -15.45 -5.16
C VAL A 69 13.50 -14.53 -3.97
N LYS A 70 14.74 -14.12 -3.72
CA LYS A 70 15.11 -13.22 -2.62
C LYS A 70 14.92 -11.76 -3.02
N ALA A 71 14.68 -10.90 -2.02
CA ALA A 71 14.61 -9.46 -2.21
C ALA A 71 15.85 -8.90 -2.93
N ASP A 72 17.04 -9.39 -2.58
CA ASP A 72 18.29 -8.96 -3.20
C ASP A 72 18.34 -9.29 -4.70
N GLU A 73 17.81 -10.45 -5.10
CA GLU A 73 17.74 -10.85 -6.52
C GLU A 73 16.79 -9.95 -7.30
N ILE A 74 15.63 -9.62 -6.72
CA ILE A 74 14.65 -8.68 -7.30
C ILE A 74 15.25 -7.28 -7.39
N SER A 75 15.95 -6.83 -6.36
CA SER A 75 16.61 -5.53 -6.36
C SER A 75 17.66 -5.43 -7.48
N GLN A 76 18.51 -6.45 -7.62
CA GLN A 76 19.52 -6.48 -8.68
C GLN A 76 18.89 -6.53 -10.07
N ALA A 77 17.80 -7.29 -10.26
CA ALA A 77 17.07 -7.32 -11.51
C ALA A 77 16.41 -5.98 -11.83
N THR A 78 15.82 -5.32 -10.83
CA THR A 78 15.19 -3.99 -10.95
C THR A 78 16.22 -2.92 -11.34
N LEU A 79 17.42 -2.97 -10.74
CA LEU A 79 18.51 -2.04 -11.06
C LEU A 79 19.11 -2.26 -12.45
N ARG A 80 19.14 -3.51 -12.93
CA ARG A 80 19.62 -3.85 -14.28
C ARG A 80 18.63 -3.44 -15.37
N ASP A 81 17.34 -3.44 -15.07
CA ASP A 81 16.32 -3.05 -16.03
C ASP A 81 16.29 -1.51 -16.23
N PRO A 82 16.41 -1.01 -17.47
CA PRO A 82 16.51 0.43 -17.74
C PRO A 82 15.20 1.20 -17.47
N VAL A 83 14.05 0.52 -17.47
CA VAL A 83 12.74 1.11 -17.18
C VAL A 83 12.50 1.09 -15.68
N LEU A 84 12.64 -0.07 -15.04
CA LEU A 84 12.35 -0.25 -13.62
C LEU A 84 13.35 0.52 -12.74
N SER A 85 14.62 0.59 -13.10
CA SER A 85 15.60 1.42 -12.37
C SER A 85 15.22 2.91 -12.38
N ARG A 86 14.63 3.38 -13.48
CA ARG A 86 14.15 4.76 -13.62
C ARG A 86 12.88 5.00 -12.80
N VAL A 87 11.94 4.06 -12.86
CA VAL A 87 10.71 4.09 -12.05
C VAL A 87 11.03 4.02 -10.57
N LEU A 88 11.99 3.19 -10.16
CA LEU A 88 12.50 3.10 -8.79
C LEU A 88 13.06 4.44 -8.30
N ASN A 89 13.85 5.12 -9.14
CA ASN A 89 14.40 6.44 -8.82
C ASN A 89 13.29 7.49 -8.67
N TRP A 90 12.27 7.48 -9.54
CA TRP A 90 11.11 8.36 -9.40
C TRP A 90 10.26 8.06 -8.17
N ALA A 91 10.07 6.79 -7.83
CA ALA A 91 9.34 6.40 -6.63
C ALA A 91 10.05 6.88 -5.35
N LEU A 92 11.39 6.91 -5.35
CA LEU A 92 12.18 7.38 -4.20
C LEU A 92 12.35 8.90 -4.14
N LYS A 93 12.52 9.59 -5.28
CA LYS A 93 12.87 11.02 -5.34
C LYS A 93 11.75 11.94 -5.80
N GLY A 94 10.63 11.37 -6.22
CA GLY A 94 9.50 12.11 -6.79
C GLY A 94 9.34 11.87 -8.29
N TRP A 95 8.08 11.93 -8.72
CA TRP A 95 7.68 11.69 -10.10
C TRP A 95 7.80 12.97 -10.94
N PRO A 96 8.22 12.86 -12.21
CA PRO A 96 8.19 14.00 -13.14
C PRO A 96 6.75 14.40 -13.49
N GLU A 97 6.53 15.59 -14.05
CA GLU A 97 5.20 16.03 -14.49
C GLU A 97 4.60 15.14 -15.60
N SER A 98 5.46 14.51 -16.41
CA SER A 98 5.05 13.57 -17.43
C SER A 98 6.12 12.49 -17.63
N ALA A 99 5.71 11.22 -17.59
CA ALA A 99 6.56 10.07 -17.93
C ALA A 99 5.92 9.26 -19.07
N LYS A 100 5.97 9.79 -20.29
CA LYS A 100 5.38 9.15 -21.49
C LYS A 100 5.96 7.76 -21.76
N GLU A 101 7.26 7.59 -21.55
CA GLU A 101 7.99 6.33 -21.76
C GLU A 101 7.59 5.24 -20.75
N CYS A 102 7.08 5.62 -19.58
CA CYS A 102 6.70 4.71 -18.49
C CYS A 102 5.25 4.95 -18.08
N ARG A 103 4.37 5.17 -19.07
CA ARG A 103 2.99 5.60 -18.85
C ARG A 103 2.22 4.67 -17.91
N ILE A 104 2.44 3.36 -18.02
CA ILE A 104 1.75 2.35 -17.19
C ILE A 104 2.08 2.56 -15.71
N PHE A 105 3.37 2.70 -15.40
CA PHE A 105 3.83 2.98 -14.03
C PHE A 105 3.40 4.37 -13.56
N TYR A 106 3.41 5.38 -14.44
CA TYR A 106 3.00 6.74 -14.10
C TYR A 106 1.51 6.85 -13.72
N LEU A 107 0.64 6.12 -14.42
CA LEU A 107 -0.79 6.04 -14.10
C LEU A 107 -1.02 5.37 -12.74
N LYS A 108 -0.14 4.46 -12.36
CA LYS A 108 -0.18 3.69 -11.12
C LYS A 108 0.77 4.21 -10.04
N ARG A 109 1.32 5.41 -10.19
CA ARG A 109 2.37 5.95 -9.31
C ARG A 109 2.02 5.99 -7.83
N HIS A 110 0.75 6.19 -7.50
CA HIS A 110 0.25 6.23 -6.12
C HIS A 110 -0.01 4.86 -5.52
N GLU A 111 0.06 3.81 -6.34
CA GLU A 111 -0.04 2.41 -5.94
C GLU A 111 1.35 1.74 -5.87
N LEU A 112 2.41 2.43 -6.33
CA LEU A 112 3.78 1.91 -6.32
C LEU A 112 4.49 2.24 -5.01
N PHE A 113 5.18 1.25 -4.45
CA PHE A 113 5.95 1.39 -3.21
C PHE A 113 7.35 0.79 -3.40
N VAL A 114 8.32 1.28 -2.62
CA VAL A 114 9.70 0.81 -2.67
C VAL A 114 10.06 0.18 -1.34
N HIS A 115 10.53 -1.06 -1.37
CA HIS A 115 11.06 -1.74 -0.19
C HIS A 115 12.32 -2.52 -0.54
N LYS A 116 13.41 -2.32 0.21
CA LYS A 116 14.73 -2.93 -0.08
C LYS A 116 15.14 -2.78 -1.56
N ASN A 117 14.94 -1.59 -2.12
CA ASN A 117 15.18 -1.31 -3.54
C ASN A 117 14.43 -2.22 -4.52
N CYS A 118 13.34 -2.86 -4.08
CA CYS A 118 12.39 -3.58 -4.91
C CYS A 118 11.19 -2.68 -5.18
N LEU A 119 10.77 -2.58 -6.44
CA LEU A 119 9.55 -1.90 -6.81
C LEU A 119 8.36 -2.86 -6.61
N LEU A 120 7.38 -2.45 -5.80
CA LEU A 120 6.17 -3.20 -5.50
C LEU A 120 4.95 -2.43 -6.01
N TRP A 121 3.91 -3.15 -6.41
CA TRP A 121 2.63 -2.64 -6.88
C TRP A 121 1.48 -3.38 -6.21
#